data_AF-A0A3M3G607-F1
#
_entry.id   AF-A0A3M3G607-F1
#
_cell.length_a   1.000
_cell.length_b   1.000
_cell.length_c   1.000
_cell.angle_alpha   90.00
_cell.angle_beta   90.00
_cell.angle_gamma   90.00
#
_symmetry.space_group_name_H-M   'P 1'
#
loop_
_entity.id
_entity.type
_entity.pdbx_description
1 polymer ?
#
loop_
_entity_poly.entity_id
_entity_poly.type
_entity_poly.pdbx_seq_one_letter_code
_entity_poly.pdbx_strand_id
1 'polypeptide(L)'
;MKLAPLALSFTLLSGVGFCASAIAENYPVVGSETQQARDDQRSQILNEELATEKKSLERVNAELADAIKGQKTPEEVQGIAAKALSHTSNITSIQREIDGLSGKKTPSRKPAYVPAPVTKPQQQEATQADVDVPYWDVYRRKQSTPPAQAAADDSGSSDQPESDKEASSEQAE
;
A
#
# COMPACT_ATOMS: atom_id res chain seq x y z
N MET A 1 -42.44 -14.90 35.16
CA MET A 1 -40.99 -15.13 35.26
C MET A 1 -40.29 -13.92 34.66
N LYS A 2 -39.52 -13.19 35.47
CA LYS A 2 -38.80 -11.96 35.10
C LYS A 2 -37.43 -12.35 34.56
N LEU A 3 -37.04 -11.82 33.40
CA LEU A 3 -35.66 -11.89 32.91
C LEU A 3 -35.25 -10.50 32.44
N ALA A 4 -34.43 -9.85 33.26
CA ALA A 4 -33.42 -8.88 32.84
C ALA A 4 -32.07 -9.60 32.95
N PRO A 5 -31.16 -9.43 31.98
CA PRO A 5 -29.89 -8.74 32.24
C PRO A 5 -29.40 -8.00 30.97
N LEU A 6 -28.31 -7.26 30.85
CA LEU A 6 -27.12 -7.03 31.66
C LEU A 6 -26.50 -5.69 31.18
N ALA A 7 -25.71 -5.08 32.05
CA ALA A 7 -25.16 -3.73 31.96
C ALA A 7 -24.26 -3.43 30.75
N LEU A 8 -24.42 -2.20 30.25
CA LEU A 8 -23.60 -1.51 29.27
C LEU A 8 -22.33 -1.03 29.98
N SER A 9 -21.18 -1.60 29.61
CA SER A 9 -19.87 -1.24 30.18
C SER A 9 -19.17 -0.25 29.25
N PHE A 10 -19.08 1.01 29.67
CA PHE A 10 -18.24 2.04 29.08
C PHE A 10 -17.28 2.54 30.14
N THR A 11 -16.11 3.05 29.73
CA THR A 11 -14.92 3.50 30.49
C THR A 11 -13.79 2.45 30.56
N LEU A 12 -12.51 2.77 30.37
CA LEU A 12 -11.82 4.05 30.22
C LEU A 12 -10.51 3.84 29.44
N LEU A 13 -10.16 4.88 28.67
CA LEU A 13 -8.89 5.14 28.02
C LEU A 13 -7.74 5.14 29.05
N SER A 14 -6.63 4.46 28.77
CA SER A 14 -5.32 4.77 29.38
C SER A 14 -4.24 4.50 28.35
N GLY A 15 -3.66 5.60 27.87
CA GLY A 15 -2.51 5.58 26.97
C GLY A 15 -1.23 5.24 27.72
N VAL A 16 -0.43 4.40 27.09
CA VAL A 16 1.02 4.38 27.28
C VAL A 16 1.60 4.39 25.88
N GLY A 17 2.04 5.55 25.41
CA GLY A 17 2.94 5.61 24.27
C GLY A 17 4.32 5.21 24.74
N PHE A 18 4.99 4.26 24.07
CA PHE A 18 6.45 4.20 23.97
C PHE A 18 6.86 3.26 22.82
N CYS A 19 7.85 3.74 22.05
CA CYS A 19 8.70 3.05 21.07
C CYS A 19 8.10 2.64 19.71
N ALA A 20 7.86 3.64 18.85
CA ALA A 20 7.81 3.46 17.40
C ALA A 20 9.22 3.30 16.82
N SER A 21 9.87 2.15 17.00
CA SER A 21 11.07 1.69 16.26
C SER A 21 11.40 0.25 16.66
N ALA A 22 10.70 -0.75 16.09
CA ALA A 22 11.12 -2.16 15.94
C ALA A 22 9.93 -3.12 15.71
N ILE A 23 9.09 -2.92 14.69
CA ILE A 23 8.23 -3.99 14.14
C ILE A 23 8.11 -3.77 12.62
N ALA A 24 9.21 -3.94 11.91
CA ALA A 24 9.22 -4.09 10.44
C ALA A 24 9.49 -5.56 10.04
N GLU A 25 9.32 -6.51 10.96
CA GLU A 25 9.64 -7.93 10.78
C GLU A 25 8.48 -8.83 11.23
N ASN A 26 7.31 -8.70 10.62
CA ASN A 26 6.39 -9.81 10.32
C ASN A 26 5.09 -9.24 9.75
N TYR A 27 5.02 -9.11 8.42
CA TYR A 27 3.70 -9.05 7.80
C TYR A 27 3.11 -10.47 7.84
N PRO A 28 1.86 -10.65 8.30
CA PRO A 28 1.24 -11.96 8.31
C PRO A 28 1.15 -12.49 6.87
N VAL A 29 1.81 -13.62 6.62
CA VAL A 29 1.73 -14.32 5.34
C VAL A 29 0.34 -14.95 5.26
N VAL A 30 -0.45 -14.50 4.29
CA VAL A 30 -1.78 -15.08 4.06
C VAL A 30 -1.61 -16.45 3.41
N GLY A 31 -2.27 -17.47 3.97
CA GLY A 31 -2.26 -18.82 3.40
C GLY A 31 -2.86 -18.85 1.99
N SER A 32 -2.40 -19.80 1.17
CA SER A 32 -2.87 -19.98 -0.21
C SER A 32 -4.38 -20.21 -0.28
N GLU A 33 -4.96 -20.92 0.68
CA GLU A 33 -6.41 -21.15 0.78
C GLU A 33 -7.18 -19.84 1.00
N THR A 34 -6.71 -18.99 1.91
CA THR A 34 -7.32 -17.67 2.16
C THR A 34 -7.15 -16.72 0.98
N GLN A 35 -6.06 -16.84 0.22
CA GLN A 35 -5.89 -16.08 -1.02
C GLN A 35 -6.86 -16.59 -2.09
N GLN A 36 -6.98 -17.91 -2.27
CA GLN A 36 -7.90 -18.51 -3.24
C GLN A 36 -9.35 -18.17 -2.94
N ALA A 37 -9.79 -18.27 -1.67
CA ALA A 37 -11.15 -17.92 -1.28
C ALA A 37 -11.48 -16.44 -1.58
N ARG A 38 -10.50 -15.54 -1.42
CA ARG A 38 -10.66 -14.13 -1.81
C ARG A 38 -10.73 -13.96 -3.32
N ASP A 39 -9.93 -14.69 -4.07
CA ASP A 39 -9.94 -14.64 -5.54
C ASP A 39 -11.24 -15.21 -6.11
N ASP A 40 -11.79 -16.27 -5.51
CA ASP A 40 -13.10 -16.83 -5.84
C ASP A 40 -14.22 -15.83 -5.56
N GLN A 41 -14.21 -15.20 -4.39
CA GLN A 41 -15.16 -14.13 -4.05
C GLN A 41 -15.04 -12.95 -5.00
N ARG A 42 -13.81 -12.53 -5.34
CA ARG A 42 -13.57 -11.44 -6.29
C ARG A 42 -14.07 -11.81 -7.69
N SER A 43 -13.84 -13.03 -8.13
CA SER A 43 -14.35 -13.55 -9.40
C SER A 43 -15.88 -13.51 -9.43
N GLN A 44 -16.55 -13.93 -8.35
CA GLN A 44 -18.01 -13.84 -8.26
C GLN A 44 -18.51 -12.40 -8.40
N ILE A 45 -17.95 -11.47 -7.62
CA ILE A 45 -18.33 -10.05 -7.64
C ILE A 45 -18.15 -9.46 -9.05
N LEU A 46 -16.99 -9.70 -9.68
CA LEU A 46 -16.72 -9.19 -11.03
C LEU A 46 -17.67 -9.76 -12.08
N ASN A 47 -18.11 -11.02 -11.94
CA ASN A 47 -19.11 -11.61 -12.84
C ASN A 47 -20.50 -10.99 -12.66
N GLU A 48 -20.90 -10.69 -11.42
CA GLU A 48 -22.16 -10.00 -11.11
C GLU A 48 -22.15 -8.54 -11.64
N GLU A 49 -21.03 -7.83 -11.46
CA GLU A 49 -20.80 -6.49 -12.01
C GLU A 49 -20.83 -6.51 -13.55
N LEU A 50 -20.14 -7.46 -14.18
CA LEU A 50 -20.15 -7.64 -15.63
C LEU A 50 -21.58 -7.82 -16.17
N ALA A 51 -22.38 -8.68 -15.52
CA ALA A 51 -23.76 -8.91 -15.94
C ALA A 51 -24.60 -7.62 -15.83
N THR A 52 -24.40 -6.86 -14.75
CA THR A 52 -25.08 -5.57 -14.52
C THR A 52 -24.68 -4.52 -15.56
N GLU A 53 -23.38 -4.45 -15.90
CA GLU A 53 -22.85 -3.53 -16.91
C GLU A 53 -23.36 -3.86 -18.32
N LYS A 54 -23.39 -5.15 -18.69
CA LYS A 54 -23.98 -5.59 -19.98
C LYS A 54 -25.45 -5.19 -20.09
N LYS A 55 -26.24 -5.44 -19.06
CA LYS A 55 -27.66 -5.05 -19.01
C LYS A 55 -27.83 -3.53 -19.10
N SER A 56 -26.95 -2.77 -18.45
CA SER A 56 -26.94 -1.30 -18.50
C SER A 56 -26.61 -0.79 -19.90
N LEU A 57 -25.61 -1.38 -20.56
CA LEU A 57 -25.25 -1.10 -21.95
C LEU A 57 -26.42 -1.38 -22.91
N GLU A 58 -27.09 -2.52 -22.77
CA GLU A 58 -28.26 -2.87 -23.59
C GLU A 58 -29.39 -1.83 -23.45
N ARG A 59 -29.68 -1.42 -22.22
CA ARG A 59 -30.69 -0.38 -21.93
C ARG A 59 -30.31 0.97 -22.56
N VAL A 60 -29.05 1.39 -22.42
CA VAL A 60 -28.58 2.68 -22.99
C VAL A 60 -28.54 2.63 -24.52
N ASN A 61 -28.22 1.48 -25.12
CA ASN A 61 -28.27 1.33 -26.57
C ASN A 61 -29.72 1.39 -27.11
N ALA A 62 -30.68 0.83 -26.38
CA ALA A 62 -32.10 1.01 -26.71
C ALA A 62 -32.50 2.49 -26.61
N GLU A 63 -32.11 3.17 -25.53
CA GLU A 63 -32.35 4.61 -25.34
C GLU A 63 -31.71 5.45 -26.45
N LEU A 64 -30.51 5.09 -26.90
CA LEU A 64 -29.81 5.76 -28.01
C LEU A 64 -30.57 5.57 -29.33
N ALA A 65 -31.03 4.34 -29.62
CA ALA A 65 -31.81 4.06 -30.81
C ALA A 65 -33.14 4.84 -30.81
N ASP A 66 -33.80 4.93 -29.67
CA ASP A 66 -35.04 5.69 -29.51
C ASP A 66 -34.80 7.20 -29.62
N ALA A 67 -33.69 7.72 -29.11
CA ALA A 67 -33.29 9.12 -29.27
C ALA A 67 -33.04 9.50 -30.74
N ILE A 68 -32.41 8.61 -31.51
CA ILE A 68 -32.17 8.80 -32.95
C ILE A 68 -33.49 8.77 -33.71
N LYS A 69 -34.37 7.79 -33.45
CA LYS A 69 -35.70 7.69 -34.09
C LYS A 69 -36.58 8.89 -33.76
N GLY A 70 -36.55 9.33 -32.51
CA GLY A 70 -37.30 10.48 -32.02
C GLY A 70 -36.73 11.83 -32.46
N GLN A 71 -35.67 11.86 -33.28
CA GLN A 71 -35.00 13.07 -33.76
C GLN A 71 -34.69 14.05 -32.62
N LYS A 72 -34.21 13.52 -31.49
CA LYS A 72 -33.72 14.35 -30.38
C LYS A 72 -32.57 15.24 -30.84
N THR A 73 -32.27 16.26 -30.03
CA THR A 73 -31.18 17.17 -30.36
C THR A 73 -29.83 16.42 -30.41
N PRO A 74 -28.89 16.87 -31.25
CA PRO A 74 -27.56 16.23 -31.34
C PRO A 74 -26.84 16.13 -29.99
N GLU A 75 -27.02 17.12 -29.12
CA GLU A 75 -26.41 17.16 -27.79
C GLU A 75 -26.96 16.06 -26.87
N GLU A 76 -28.28 15.83 -26.87
CA GLU A 76 -28.90 14.75 -26.11
C GLU A 76 -28.43 13.37 -26.61
N VAL A 77 -28.38 13.18 -27.93
CA VAL A 77 -27.90 11.93 -28.55
C VAL A 77 -26.44 11.69 -28.18
N GLN A 78 -25.60 12.72 -28.23
CA GLN A 78 -24.18 12.63 -27.84
C GLN A 78 -24.01 12.26 -26.37
N GLY A 79 -24.84 12.82 -25.48
CA GLY A 79 -24.82 12.48 -24.06
C GLY A 79 -25.16 11.01 -23.79
N ILE A 80 -26.14 10.45 -24.52
CA ILE A 80 -26.49 9.02 -24.41
C ILE A 80 -25.38 8.14 -25.01
N ALA A 81 -24.82 8.52 -26.15
CA ALA A 81 -23.70 7.80 -26.78
C ALA A 81 -22.45 7.77 -25.87
N ALA A 82 -22.15 8.85 -25.16
CA ALA A 82 -21.06 8.90 -24.18
C ALA A 82 -21.28 7.91 -23.02
N LYS A 83 -22.52 7.74 -22.55
CA LYS A 83 -22.86 6.72 -21.55
C LYS A 83 -22.63 5.31 -22.08
N ALA A 84 -23.03 5.02 -23.31
CA ALA A 84 -22.81 3.71 -23.94
C ALA A 84 -21.32 3.38 -24.06
N LEU A 85 -20.49 4.36 -24.43
CA LEU A 85 -19.04 4.21 -24.47
C LEU A 85 -18.44 3.97 -23.09
N SER A 86 -18.93 4.66 -22.06
CA SER A 86 -18.51 4.44 -20.67
C SER A 86 -18.77 3.00 -20.22
N HIS A 87 -20.00 2.49 -20.40
CA HIS A 87 -20.33 1.10 -20.06
C HIS A 87 -19.47 0.10 -20.84
N THR A 88 -19.21 0.36 -22.12
CA THR A 88 -18.32 -0.49 -22.94
C THR A 88 -16.90 -0.53 -22.35
N SER A 89 -16.34 0.62 -21.98
CA SER A 89 -15.03 0.70 -21.32
C SER A 89 -15.01 -0.08 -20.01
N ASN A 90 -16.04 0.07 -19.16
CA ASN A 90 -16.16 -0.65 -17.90
C ASN A 90 -16.18 -2.17 -18.12
N ILE A 91 -16.99 -2.67 -19.06
CA ILE A 91 -17.04 -4.10 -19.41
C ILE A 91 -15.65 -4.60 -19.81
N THR A 92 -14.92 -3.84 -20.64
CA THR A 92 -13.56 -4.25 -21.03
C THR A 92 -12.58 -4.27 -19.86
N SER A 93 -12.74 -3.37 -18.89
CA SER A 93 -11.91 -3.35 -17.68
C SER A 93 -12.20 -4.55 -16.80
N ILE A 94 -13.48 -4.80 -16.49
CA ILE A 94 -13.93 -5.94 -15.67
C ILE A 94 -13.48 -7.26 -16.30
N GLN A 95 -13.63 -7.42 -17.61
CA GLN A 95 -13.20 -8.63 -18.30
C GLN A 95 -11.69 -8.88 -18.16
N ARG A 96 -10.87 -7.82 -18.19
CA ARG A 96 -9.41 -7.93 -17.95
C ARG A 96 -9.09 -8.30 -16.52
N GLU A 97 -9.85 -7.80 -15.55
CA GLU A 97 -9.68 -8.19 -14.15
C GLU A 97 -10.00 -9.67 -13.94
N ILE A 98 -11.10 -10.16 -14.52
CA ILE A 98 -11.47 -11.58 -14.50
C ILE A 98 -10.36 -12.43 -15.14
N ASP A 99 -9.85 -12.03 -16.32
CA ASP A 99 -8.74 -12.73 -16.97
C ASP A 99 -7.47 -12.75 -16.11
N GLY A 100 -7.19 -11.66 -15.38
CA GLY A 100 -6.06 -11.57 -14.45
C GLY A 100 -6.14 -12.53 -13.28
N LEU A 101 -7.35 -12.83 -12.77
CA LEU A 101 -7.55 -13.80 -11.69
C LEU A 101 -7.28 -15.24 -12.14
N SER A 102 -7.47 -15.55 -13.42
CA SER A 102 -7.20 -16.89 -13.98
C SER A 102 -5.70 -17.22 -14.13
N GLY A 103 -4.80 -16.36 -13.64
CA GLY A 103 -3.35 -16.56 -13.73
C GLY A 103 -2.77 -16.33 -15.13
N LYS A 104 -3.58 -15.85 -16.08
CA LYS A 104 -3.08 -15.38 -17.38
C LYS A 104 -2.21 -14.15 -17.12
N LYS A 105 -0.92 -14.24 -17.44
CA LYS A 105 0.01 -13.12 -17.31
C LYS A 105 -0.43 -11.97 -18.22
N THR A 106 -1.13 -10.99 -17.64
CA THR A 106 -1.39 -9.71 -18.32
C THR A 106 -0.04 -9.05 -18.60
N PRO A 107 0.24 -8.57 -19.83
CA PRO A 107 1.51 -7.94 -20.13
C PRO A 107 1.72 -6.75 -19.17
N SER A 108 2.84 -6.77 -18.43
CA SER A 108 3.18 -5.69 -17.51
C SER A 108 3.26 -4.39 -18.30
N ARG A 109 2.48 -3.38 -17.90
CA ARG A 109 2.64 -2.04 -18.48
C ARG A 109 4.06 -1.56 -18.21
N LYS A 110 4.74 -1.06 -19.24
CA LYS A 110 6.02 -0.36 -19.06
C LYS A 110 5.79 0.76 -18.03
N PRO A 111 6.62 0.88 -16.98
CA PRO A 111 6.47 1.97 -16.03
C PRO A 111 6.54 3.31 -16.80
N ALA A 112 5.76 4.29 -16.36
CA ALA A 112 5.87 5.65 -16.89
C ALA A 112 7.35 6.08 -16.79
N TYR A 113 7.90 6.59 -17.88
CA TYR A 113 9.30 7.03 -17.94
C TYR A 113 9.56 8.06 -16.83
N VAL A 114 10.32 7.66 -15.82
CA VAL A 114 10.86 8.56 -14.80
C VAL A 114 12.23 9.01 -15.31
N PRO A 115 12.44 10.30 -15.64
CA PRO A 115 13.77 10.77 -16.01
C PRO A 115 14.73 10.54 -14.84
N ALA A 116 15.85 9.88 -15.12
CA ALA A 116 16.90 9.67 -14.14
C ALA A 116 17.43 11.03 -13.62
N PRO A 117 17.75 11.17 -12.32
CA PRO A 117 18.30 12.42 -11.80
C PRO A 117 19.64 12.71 -12.46
N VAL A 118 19.72 13.87 -13.13
CA VAL A 118 20.96 14.43 -13.66
C VAL A 118 21.92 14.63 -12.48
N THR A 119 23.07 13.97 -12.52
CA THR A 119 24.17 14.18 -11.57
C THR A 119 24.56 15.66 -11.55
N LYS A 120 24.38 16.33 -10.41
CA LYS A 120 24.78 17.73 -10.20
C LYS A 120 26.19 17.80 -9.58
N PRO A 121 26.99 18.83 -9.94
CA PRO A 121 28.41 18.95 -9.62
C PRO A 121 28.67 19.19 -8.13
N GLN A 122 29.89 18.82 -7.70
CA GLN A 122 30.42 18.87 -6.33
C GLN A 122 30.00 20.14 -5.55
N GLN A 123 29.30 19.93 -4.44
CA GLN A 123 29.02 20.97 -3.45
C GLN A 123 30.25 21.20 -2.56
N GLN A 124 30.66 22.47 -2.46
CA GLN A 124 31.66 22.96 -1.51
C GLN A 124 31.15 22.78 -0.07
N GLU A 125 32.03 22.30 0.81
CA GLU A 125 31.79 22.11 2.23
C GLU A 125 31.53 23.46 2.92
N ALA A 126 30.35 23.58 3.55
CA ALA A 126 30.06 24.63 4.51
C ALA A 126 29.69 24.00 5.85
N THR A 127 30.60 24.16 6.82
CA THR A 127 30.37 23.96 8.26
C THR A 127 29.22 24.83 8.75
N GLN A 128 28.23 24.23 9.43
CA GLN A 128 27.20 24.80 10.32
C GLN A 128 25.93 23.95 10.20
N ALA A 129 24.99 23.87 11.13
CA ALA A 129 24.82 24.08 12.58
C ALA A 129 23.38 23.54 12.80
N ASP A 130 23.03 23.11 14.00
CA ASP A 130 21.73 22.50 14.32
C ASP A 130 20.56 23.41 13.89
N VAL A 131 19.85 23.07 12.80
CA VAL A 131 18.66 23.81 12.36
C VAL A 131 17.44 22.98 12.74
N ASP A 132 16.62 23.53 13.63
CA ASP A 132 15.32 22.96 13.99
C ASP A 132 14.36 23.11 12.80
N VAL A 133 14.24 22.04 12.01
CA VAL A 133 13.36 21.97 10.84
C VAL A 133 12.19 21.04 11.17
N PRO A 134 10.92 21.44 10.90
CA PRO A 134 9.75 20.60 11.10
C PRO A 134 9.90 19.21 10.47
N TYR A 135 9.38 18.18 11.14
CA TYR A 135 9.62 16.77 10.78
C TYR A 135 9.17 16.39 9.36
N TRP A 136 8.25 17.15 8.75
CA TRP A 136 7.72 16.89 7.41
C TRP A 136 8.56 17.50 6.28
N ASP A 137 9.50 18.40 6.57
CA ASP A 137 10.34 19.03 5.54
C ASP A 137 11.62 18.21 5.30
N VAL A 138 11.47 17.24 4.40
CA VAL A 138 12.54 16.33 3.97
C VAL A 138 13.63 17.05 3.16
N TYR A 139 13.31 18.19 2.53
CA TYR A 139 14.23 18.86 1.60
C TYR A 139 15.26 19.75 2.31
N ARG A 140 15.00 20.11 3.56
CA ARG A 140 15.88 20.98 4.36
C ARG A 140 16.63 20.26 5.47
N ARG A 141 16.36 18.97 5.68
CA ARG A 141 17.12 18.14 6.63
C ARG A 141 18.43 17.66 5.97
N LYS A 142 19.56 17.76 6.67
CA LYS A 142 20.80 17.09 6.23
C LYS A 142 20.58 15.58 6.32
N GLN A 143 20.54 14.89 5.18
CA GLN A 143 20.58 13.43 5.16
C GLN A 143 21.97 12.98 5.62
N SER A 144 22.05 12.18 6.68
CA SER A 144 23.30 11.57 7.11
C SER A 144 23.79 10.63 6.02
N THR A 145 24.99 10.90 5.48
CA THR A 145 25.67 9.96 4.59
C THR A 145 25.91 8.66 5.35
N PRO A 146 25.52 7.49 4.82
CA PRO A 146 25.84 6.20 5.44
C PRO A 146 27.37 6.11 5.58
N PRO A 147 27.92 5.61 6.71
CA PRO A 147 29.34 5.40 6.82
C PRO A 147 29.80 4.45 5.70
N ALA A 148 30.81 4.86 4.93
CA ALA A 148 31.44 3.98 3.98
C ALA A 148 31.96 2.76 4.73
N GLN A 149 31.55 1.56 4.32
CA GLN A 149 32.11 0.32 4.85
C GLN A 149 33.61 0.33 4.59
N ALA A 150 34.41 0.57 5.63
CA ALA A 150 35.84 0.38 5.58
C ALA A 150 36.09 -1.09 5.23
N ALA A 151 36.88 -1.30 4.19
CA ALA A 151 37.37 -2.61 3.80
C ALA A 151 38.03 -3.28 5.01
N ALA A 152 37.80 -4.59 5.12
CA ALA A 152 38.42 -5.44 6.11
C ALA A 152 39.94 -5.36 5.97
N ASP A 153 40.62 -4.99 7.06
CA ASP A 153 42.05 -5.24 7.23
C ASP A 153 42.26 -6.12 8.47
N ASP A 154 42.73 -7.32 8.15
CA ASP A 154 43.41 -8.30 8.98
C ASP A 154 44.63 -7.68 9.66
N SER A 155 44.71 -7.77 11.00
CA SER A 155 45.97 -7.93 11.73
C SER A 155 45.70 -8.11 13.23
N GLY A 156 46.15 -9.24 13.76
CA GLY A 156 46.03 -9.58 15.17
C GLY A 156 46.93 -8.74 16.08
N SER A 157 46.54 -8.67 17.35
CA SER A 157 47.47 -8.68 18.47
C SER A 157 46.72 -9.09 19.72
N SER A 158 47.19 -10.18 20.33
CA SER A 158 46.90 -10.56 21.70
C SER A 158 47.29 -9.43 22.65
N ASP A 159 46.45 -9.14 23.65
CA ASP A 159 46.96 -8.85 24.99
C ASP A 159 45.85 -9.03 26.04
N GLN A 160 46.05 -10.04 26.90
CA GLN A 160 45.38 -10.14 28.19
C GLN A 160 45.94 -9.05 29.13
N PRO A 161 45.19 -8.67 30.17
CA PRO A 161 45.68 -9.10 31.47
C PRO A 161 44.59 -9.62 32.41
N GLU A 162 44.95 -10.69 33.11
CA GLU A 162 44.43 -11.07 34.41
C GLU A 162 44.53 -9.91 35.41
N SER A 163 43.52 -9.75 36.25
CA SER A 163 43.77 -9.48 37.67
C SER A 163 42.55 -9.87 38.50
N ASP A 164 42.76 -10.88 39.34
CA ASP A 164 41.86 -11.39 40.36
C ASP A 164 41.36 -10.33 41.33
N LYS A 165 40.12 -10.51 41.81
CA LYS A 165 39.86 -10.45 43.25
C LYS A 165 38.56 -11.16 43.63
N GLU A 166 38.76 -12.26 44.36
CA GLU A 166 37.79 -12.93 45.22
C GLU A 166 37.21 -11.98 46.29
N ALA A 167 35.93 -12.16 46.60
CA ALA A 167 35.36 -12.31 47.95
C ALA A 167 33.82 -12.24 47.80
N SER A 168 33.07 -13.34 47.88
CA SER A 168 32.72 -14.12 49.08
C SER A 168 31.33 -13.71 49.60
N SER A 169 30.42 -14.71 49.61
CA SER A 169 29.25 -14.93 50.50
C SER A 169 28.22 -13.80 50.67
N GLU A 170 26.91 -14.04 50.68
CA GLU A 170 26.25 -14.90 51.66
C GLU A 170 24.84 -15.33 51.18
N GLN A 171 24.50 -16.59 51.45
CA GLN A 171 23.15 -17.13 51.51
C GLN A 171 22.46 -16.72 52.83
N ALA A 172 21.14 -17.00 52.89
CA ALA A 172 20.18 -16.92 53.99
C ALA A 172 19.37 -15.62 53.94
N GLU A 173 18.04 -15.66 53.89
CA GLU A 173 17.09 -16.58 54.54
C GLU A 173 15.79 -16.69 53.74
#